data_AF-A0A059BJH8-F1
#
_entry.id   AF-A0A059BJH8-F1
#
_cell.length_a   1.000
_cell.length_b   1.000
_cell.length_c   1.000
_cell.angle_alpha   90.00
_cell.angle_beta   90.00
_cell.angle_gamma   90.00
#
_symmetry.space_group_name_H-M   'P 1'
#
loop_
_entity.id
_entity.type
_entity.pdbx_description
1 polymer ?
#
loop_
_entity_poly.entity_id
_entity_poly.type
_entity_poly.pdbx_seq_one_letter_code
_entity_poly.pdbx_strand_id
1 'polypeptide(L)'
;YVIPKGWTIVLSQVGLHLNPEVYEDPLAFNPSRWEQMDRANVVGRYYIPFGGGGRPCAGAEFTRAFCAVFLQVFVTKYRWTKVRGGEIIRTPFLKIGGGFDIKVSKIQG
;
A
#
# COMPACT_ATOMS: atom_id res chain seq x y z
N TYR A 1 5.86 -29.10 -6.18
CA TYR A 1 6.50 -29.16 -4.85
C TYR A 1 5.67 -30.05 -3.93
N VAL A 2 6.32 -30.75 -3.00
CA VAL A 2 5.65 -31.50 -1.92
C VAL A 2 5.70 -30.63 -0.65
N ILE A 3 4.56 -30.41 0.00
CA ILE A 3 4.47 -29.66 1.26
C ILE A 3 4.13 -30.65 2.37
N PRO A 4 5.08 -30.96 3.28
CA PRO A 4 4.83 -31.92 4.35
C PRO A 4 3.77 -31.42 5.34
N LYS A 5 3.04 -32.35 5.96
CA LYS A 5 2.07 -32.04 7.01
C LYS A 5 2.77 -31.34 8.18
N GLY A 6 2.14 -30.29 8.70
CA GLY A 6 2.63 -29.52 9.86
C GLY A 6 3.54 -28.34 9.50
N TRP A 7 3.91 -28.16 8.23
CA TRP A 7 4.71 -27.02 7.82
C TRP A 7 3.90 -25.72 7.82
N THR A 8 4.51 -24.66 8.35
CA THR A 8 3.98 -23.30 8.21
C THR A 8 4.37 -22.74 6.85
N ILE A 9 3.38 -22.24 6.11
CA ILE A 9 3.61 -21.52 4.86
C ILE A 9 3.47 -20.03 5.14
N VAL A 10 4.50 -19.27 4.78
CA VAL A 10 4.47 -17.80 4.86
C VAL A 10 4.41 -17.25 3.44
N LEU A 11 3.35 -16.50 3.14
CA LEU A 11 3.20 -15.83 1.85
C LEU A 11 3.93 -14.49 1.88
N SER A 12 4.87 -14.30 0.96
CA SER A 12 5.54 -13.01 0.77
C SER A 12 4.65 -12.07 -0.04
N GLN A 13 3.86 -11.24 0.65
CA GLN A 13 3.05 -10.20 0.00
C GLN A 13 3.93 -9.22 -0.79
N VAL A 14 5.09 -8.86 -0.24
CA VAL A 14 6.05 -7.97 -0.91
C VAL A 14 6.58 -8.59 -2.20
N GLY A 15 6.85 -9.90 -2.21
CA GLY A 15 7.28 -10.59 -3.43
C GLY A 15 6.22 -10.56 -4.53
N LEU A 16 4.94 -10.66 -4.16
CA LEU A 16 3.83 -10.53 -5.11
C LEU A 16 3.70 -9.09 -5.61
N HIS A 17 3.68 -8.11 -4.70
CA HIS A 17 3.43 -6.70 -5.04
C HIS A 17 4.59 -6.04 -5.78
N LEU A 18 5.80 -6.60 -5.69
CA LEU A 18 6.98 -6.11 -6.40
C LEU A 18 7.44 -7.05 -7.53
N ASN A 19 6.59 -7.98 -7.98
CA ASN A 19 6.94 -8.90 -9.06
C ASN A 19 7.06 -8.16 -10.41
N PRO A 20 8.25 -8.08 -11.03
CA PRO A 20 8.43 -7.41 -12.33
C PRO A 20 7.74 -8.13 -13.50
N GLU A 21 7.35 -9.40 -13.35
CA GLU A 21 6.56 -10.12 -14.35
C GLU A 21 5.08 -9.68 -14.36
N VAL A 22 4.62 -9.03 -13.29
CA VAL A 22 3.24 -8.57 -13.13
C VAL A 22 3.15 -7.05 -13.25
N TYR A 23 4.12 -6.33 -12.67
CA TYR A 23 4.11 -4.87 -12.60
C TYR A 23 5.32 -4.31 -13.34
N GLU A 24 5.08 -3.51 -14.37
CA GLU A 24 6.13 -2.70 -14.99
C GLU A 24 6.70 -1.71 -13.97
N ASP A 25 8.03 -1.65 -13.87
CA ASP A 25 8.76 -0.85 -12.87
C ASP A 25 8.15 -0.97 -11.46
N PRO A 26 8.25 -2.15 -10.81
CA PRO A 26 7.52 -2.45 -9.58
C PRO A 26 7.97 -1.57 -8.40
N LEU A 27 9.16 -0.97 -8.47
CA LEU A 27 9.70 -0.11 -7.42
C LEU A 27 9.22 1.34 -7.55
N ALA A 28 8.73 1.75 -8.73
CA ALA A 28 8.22 3.09 -8.94
C ALA A 28 6.80 3.28 -8.36
N PHE A 29 6.66 4.37 -7.60
CA PHE A 29 5.35 4.88 -7.21
C PHE A 29 4.67 5.52 -8.42
N ASN A 30 3.84 4.73 -9.11
CA ASN A 30 3.06 5.15 -10.27
C ASN A 30 1.57 4.80 -10.04
N PRO A 31 0.72 5.75 -9.58
CA PRO A 31 -0.70 5.51 -9.39
C PRO A 31 -1.47 5.20 -10.68
N SER A 32 -1.07 5.75 -11.83
CA SER A 32 -1.76 5.56 -13.10
C SER A 32 -1.66 4.12 -13.64
N ARG A 33 -0.77 3.28 -13.09
CA ARG A 33 -0.72 1.84 -13.44
C ARG A 33 -2.07 1.14 -13.26
N TRP A 34 -2.87 1.59 -12.29
CA TRP A 34 -4.18 0.99 -11.99
C TRP A 34 -5.28 1.36 -12.99
N GLU A 35 -5.05 2.32 -13.88
CA GLU A 35 -5.97 2.71 -14.95
C GLU A 35 -5.88 1.74 -16.13
N GLN A 36 -4.68 1.23 -16.40
CA GLN A 36 -4.37 0.38 -17.54
C GLN A 36 -4.40 -1.11 -17.20
N MET A 37 -4.33 -1.47 -15.92
CA MET A 37 -4.37 -2.87 -15.48
C MET A 37 -5.78 -3.47 -15.51
N ASP A 38 -5.87 -4.70 -16.00
CA ASP A 38 -7.06 -5.52 -15.86
C ASP A 38 -7.33 -5.83 -14.38
N ARG A 39 -8.32 -5.13 -13.83
CA ARG A 39 -8.73 -5.26 -12.44
C ARG A 39 -9.21 -6.67 -12.11
N ALA A 40 -9.84 -7.39 -13.04
CA ALA A 40 -10.38 -8.72 -12.76
C ALA A 40 -9.26 -9.75 -12.62
N ASN A 41 -8.25 -9.70 -13.49
CA ASN A 41 -7.18 -10.69 -13.51
C ASN A 41 -6.02 -10.38 -12.55
N VAL A 42 -5.65 -9.11 -12.38
CA VAL A 42 -4.47 -8.73 -11.60
C VAL A 42 -4.80 -8.47 -10.13
N VAL A 43 -5.88 -7.71 -9.86
CA VAL A 43 -6.20 -7.28 -8.49
C VAL A 43 -6.61 -8.47 -7.61
N GLY A 44 -7.28 -9.47 -8.18
CA GLY A 44 -7.70 -10.66 -7.42
C GLY A 44 -6.59 -11.67 -7.10
N ARG A 45 -5.48 -11.67 -7.85
CA ARG A 45 -4.43 -12.71 -7.75
C ARG A 45 -3.09 -12.18 -7.27
N TYR A 46 -2.67 -11.01 -7.73
CA TYR A 46 -1.33 -10.48 -7.49
C TYR A 46 -1.31 -9.27 -6.58
N TYR A 47 -2.46 -8.65 -6.31
CA TYR A 47 -2.59 -7.52 -5.39
C TYR A 47 -3.41 -7.85 -4.14
N ILE A 48 -2.73 -8.33 -3.09
CA ILE A 48 -3.33 -8.73 -1.82
C ILE A 48 -2.90 -7.87 -0.61
N PRO A 49 -3.08 -6.53 -0.62
CA PRO A 49 -2.64 -5.64 0.47
C PRO A 49 -3.38 -5.92 1.79
N PHE A 50 -4.57 -6.50 1.71
CA PHE A 50 -5.42 -6.83 2.85
C PHE A 50 -5.55 -8.34 3.07
N GLY A 51 -4.59 -9.12 2.58
CA GLY A 51 -4.69 -10.59 2.54
C GLY A 51 -5.60 -11.08 1.41
N GLY A 52 -5.98 -12.36 1.47
CA GLY A 52 -6.80 -13.02 0.45
C GLY A 52 -7.30 -14.38 0.90
N GLY A 53 -8.01 -15.09 0.01
CA GLY A 53 -8.64 -16.37 0.32
C GLY A 53 -9.80 -16.22 1.32
N GLY A 54 -9.98 -17.21 2.21
CA GLY A 54 -11.07 -17.22 3.18
C GLY A 54 -10.87 -16.35 4.43
N ARG A 55 -9.76 -15.61 4.52
CA ARG A 55 -9.42 -14.75 5.67
C ARG A 55 -8.89 -13.38 5.25
N PRO A 56 -9.59 -12.61 4.41
CA PRO A 56 -9.20 -11.23 4.13
C PRO A 56 -9.37 -10.34 5.37
N CYS A 57 -8.71 -9.19 5.40
CA CYS A 57 -8.90 -8.20 6.44
C CYS A 57 -10.36 -7.70 6.44
N ALA A 58 -11.05 -7.84 7.57
CA ALA A 58 -12.41 -7.34 7.74
C ALA A 58 -12.51 -5.80 7.59
N GLY A 59 -11.40 -5.09 7.77
CA GLY A 59 -11.33 -3.63 7.64
C GLY A 59 -10.96 -3.13 6.24
N ALA A 60 -10.87 -3.98 5.22
CA ALA A 60 -10.38 -3.60 3.89
C ALA A 60 -11.21 -2.47 3.26
N GLU A 61 -12.53 -2.62 3.22
CA GLU A 61 -13.42 -1.62 2.60
C GLU A 61 -13.50 -0.33 3.41
N PHE A 62 -13.52 -0.44 4.74
CA PHE A 62 -13.43 0.73 5.61
C PHE A 62 -12.13 1.51 5.37
N THR A 63 -10.99 0.82 5.30
CA THR A 63 -9.68 1.45 5.09
C THR A 63 -9.62 2.15 3.74
N ARG A 64 -10.16 1.53 2.68
CA ARG A 64 -10.25 2.15 1.34
C ARG A 64 -11.07 3.44 1.39
N ALA A 65 -12.25 3.41 1.98
CA ALA A 65 -13.11 4.59 2.10
C ALA A 65 -12.45 5.68 2.95
N PHE A 66 -11.87 5.31 4.10
CA PHE A 66 -11.17 6.24 4.98
C PHE A 66 -10.00 6.93 4.27
N CYS A 67 -9.14 6.19 3.58
CA CYS A 67 -8.01 6.77 2.84
C CYS A 67 -8.48 7.72 1.74
N ALA A 68 -9.53 7.37 0.99
CA ALA A 68 -10.07 8.25 -0.06
C ALA A 68 -10.57 9.58 0.53
N VAL A 69 -11.36 9.53 1.61
CA VAL A 69 -11.87 10.73 2.29
C VAL A 69 -10.74 11.53 2.91
N PHE A 70 -9.80 10.89 3.59
CA PHE A 70 -8.64 11.53 4.19
C PHE A 70 -7.83 12.28 3.13
N LEU A 71 -7.47 11.62 2.03
CA LEU A 71 -6.70 12.24 0.94
C LEU A 71 -7.48 13.41 0.32
N GLN A 72 -8.77 13.24 0.02
CA GLN A 72 -9.62 14.30 -0.49
C GLN A 72 -9.59 15.54 0.42
N VAL A 73 -9.82 15.37 1.72
CA VAL A 73 -9.79 16.48 2.68
C VAL A 73 -8.39 17.08 2.79
N PHE A 74 -7.36 16.24 2.89
CA PHE A 74 -5.98 16.67 3.07
C PHE A 74 -5.50 17.53 1.90
N VAL A 75 -5.77 17.15 0.65
CA VAL A 75 -5.30 17.89 -0.53
C VAL A 75 -6.18 19.09 -0.90
N THR A 76 -7.48 19.06 -0.56
CA THR A 76 -8.42 20.15 -0.93
C THR A 76 -8.67 21.18 0.15
N LYS A 77 -8.41 20.87 1.43
CA LYS A 77 -8.62 21.79 2.56
C LYS A 77 -7.32 22.25 3.22
N TYR A 78 -6.20 21.58 2.95
CA TYR A 78 -4.92 21.92 3.57
C TYR A 78 -3.80 22.09 2.54
N ARG A 79 -2.81 22.89 2.91
CA ARG A 79 -1.48 22.90 2.33
C ARG A 79 -0.53 22.24 3.30
N TRP A 80 0.47 21.56 2.77
CA TRP A 80 1.50 20.96 3.59
C TRP A 80 2.86 21.16 2.95
N THR A 81 3.89 21.27 3.79
CA THR A 81 5.28 21.26 3.37
C THR A 81 6.06 20.25 4.19
N LYS A 82 6.99 19.58 3.54
CA LYS A 82 7.95 18.69 4.21
C LYS A 82 8.90 19.56 5.06
N VAL A 83 8.98 19.24 6.35
CA VAL A 83 9.97 19.84 7.26
C VAL A 83 11.17 18.92 7.38
N ARG A 84 10.92 17.63 7.64
CA ARG A 84 11.96 16.60 7.77
C ARG A 84 11.44 15.28 7.23
N GLY A 85 12.26 14.62 6.40
CA GLY A 85 11.99 13.25 5.98
C GLY A 85 12.48 12.26 7.03
N GLY A 86 11.85 11.09 7.08
CA GLY A 86 12.37 9.97 7.85
C GLY A 86 13.06 8.94 6.97
N GLU A 87 13.76 8.03 7.62
CA GLU A 87 14.43 6.92 6.97
C GLU A 87 13.46 5.76 6.77
N ILE A 88 13.46 5.15 5.59
CA ILE A 88 12.65 3.96 5.36
C ILE A 88 13.38 2.77 5.96
N ILE A 89 12.82 2.18 7.02
CA ILE A 89 13.37 1.01 7.70
C ILE A 89 12.42 -0.16 7.49
N ARG A 90 12.96 -1.35 7.21
CA ARG A 90 12.18 -2.58 7.05
C ARG A 90 12.68 -3.67 7.99
N THR A 91 12.04 -3.83 9.16
CA THR A 91 12.43 -4.84 10.17
C THR A 91 11.26 -5.19 11.12
N PRO A 92 10.52 -6.31 10.93
CA PRO A 92 10.20 -6.95 9.65
C PRO A 92 9.19 -6.13 8.82
N PHE A 93 8.48 -5.20 9.47
CA PHE A 93 7.52 -4.28 8.85
C PHE A 93 8.20 -3.02 8.33
N LEU A 94 7.57 -2.38 7.36
CA LEU A 94 7.96 -1.06 6.88
C LEU A 94 7.63 -0.01 7.95
N LYS A 95 8.59 0.81 8.33
CA LYS A 95 8.41 1.94 9.24
C LYS A 95 9.23 3.13 8.76
N ILE A 96 8.83 4.32 9.21
CA ILE A 96 9.59 5.55 8.99
C ILE A 96 10.40 5.83 10.26
N GLY A 97 11.69 5.54 10.21
CA GLY A 97 12.66 5.84 11.26
C GLY A 97 12.80 7.35 11.48
N GLY A 98 12.82 7.77 12.73
CA GLY A 98 12.95 9.18 13.11
C GLY A 98 11.70 10.04 12.87
N GLY A 99 10.62 9.47 12.30
CA GLY A 99 9.37 10.17 11.98
C GLY A 99 9.39 10.88 10.62
N PHE A 100 8.22 11.39 10.21
CA PHE A 100 8.08 12.23 9.01
C PHE A 100 7.36 13.52 9.41
N ASP A 101 8.11 14.63 9.45
CA ASP A 101 7.59 15.88 9.97
C ASP A 101 7.08 16.75 8.83
N ILE A 102 5.81 17.15 8.94
CA ILE A 102 5.15 18.07 8.01
C ILE A 102 4.61 19.27 8.76
N LYS A 103 4.64 20.41 8.11
CA LYS A 103 3.86 21.58 8.52
C LYS A 103 2.57 21.58 7.71
N VAL A 104 1.44 21.77 8.38
CA VAL A 104 0.11 21.79 7.75
C VAL A 104 -0.57 23.12 8.04
N SER A 105 -1.19 23.72 7.03
CA SER A 105 -2.01 24.92 7.17
C SER A 105 -3.32 24.77 6.40
N LYS A 106 -4.40 25.39 6.89
CA LYS A 106 -5.69 25.39 6.20
C LYS A 106 -5.62 26.32 4.99
N ILE A 107 -6.18 25.90 3.86
CA ILE A 107 -6.37 26.79 2.71
C ILE A 107 -7.45 27.79 3.09
N GLN A 108 -7.10 29.07 3.16
CA GLN A 108 -8.07 30.15 3.25
C GLN A 108 -8.72 30.30 1.87
N GLY A 109 -10.06 30.32 1.85
CA GLY A 109 -10.86 30.46 0.63
C GLY A 109 -10.83 31.87 0.09
#